data_AF-A0A800DYI0-F1
#
_entry.id   AF-A0A800DYI0-F1
#
_cell.length_a   1.000
_cell.length_b   1.000
_cell.length_c   1.000
_cell.angle_alpha   90.00
_cell.angle_beta   90.00
_cell.angle_gamma   90.00
#
_symmetry.space_group_name_H-M   'P 1'
#
loop_
_entity.id
_entity.type
_entity.pdbx_description
1 polymer ?
#
loop_
_entity_poly.entity_id
_entity_poly.type
_entity_poly.pdbx_seq_one_letter_code
_entity_poly.pdbx_strand_id
1 'polypeptide(L)' 'MYYKTYIITFVLFLNQFIFAQNDIEVLEPSYIKSIKLHARKINAVAPIIRLGEMLQFSFDDLECDEKEY' A
#
# COMPACT_ATOMS: atom_id res chain seq x y z
N MET A 1 -5.59 -37.06 -24.68
CA MET A 1 -6.10 -36.63 -23.36
C MET A 1 -5.06 -35.81 -22.58
N TYR A 2 -3.78 -36.23 -22.56
CA TYR A 2 -2.69 -35.53 -21.88
C TYR A 2 -2.35 -34.12 -22.40
N TYR A 3 -2.47 -33.86 -23.71
CA TYR A 3 -2.16 -32.54 -24.29
C TYR A 3 -3.04 -31.41 -23.71
N LYS A 4 -4.30 -31.71 -23.37
CA LYS A 4 -5.21 -30.73 -22.74
C LYS A 4 -4.72 -30.36 -21.34
N THR A 5 -4.23 -31.34 -20.59
CA THR A 5 -3.64 -31.13 -19.26
C THR A 5 -2.40 -30.24 -19.33
N TYR A 6 -1.50 -30.47 -20.29
CA TYR A 6 -0.31 -29.63 -20.46
C TYR A 6 -0.65 -28.19 -20.82
N ILE A 7 -1.65 -27.97 -21.68
CA ILE A 7 -2.13 -26.62 -22.04
C ILE A 7 -2.69 -25.90 -20.81
N ILE A 8 -3.51 -26.59 -20.01
CA ILE A 8 -4.08 -26.01 -18.79
C ILE A 8 -2.98 -25.62 -17.80
N THR A 9 -2.01 -26.50 -17.57
CA THR A 9 -0.87 -26.21 -16.68
C THR A 9 -0.04 -25.03 -17.17
N PHE A 10 0.19 -24.95 -18.49
CA PHE A 10 0.92 -23.82 -19.09
C PHE A 10 0.18 -22.49 -18.90
N VAL A 11 -1.13 -22.47 -19.13
CA VAL A 11 -1.96 -21.26 -18.93
C VAL A 11 -2.00 -20.84 -17.46
N LEU A 12 -2.04 -21.79 -16.52
CA LEU A 12 -1.99 -21.50 -15.09
C LEU A 12 -0.64 -20.89 -14.67
N PHE A 13 0.45 -21.31 -15.30
CA PHE A 13 1.78 -20.75 -15.03
C PHE A 13 1.93 -19.31 -15.54
N LEU A 14 1.36 -19.00 -16.71
CA LEU A 14 1.40 -17.65 -17.27
C LEU A 14 0.58 -16.63 -16.45
N ASN A 15 -0.48 -17.06 -15.76
CA ASN A 15 -1.29 -16.18 -14.91
C ASN A 15 -0.52 -15.57 -13.72
N GLN A 16 0.60 -16.17 -13.30
CA GLN A 16 1.40 -15.65 -12.18
C GLN A 16 2.06 -14.30 -12.50
N PHE A 17 2.31 -14.01 -13.78
CA PHE A 17 2.95 -12.76 -14.21
C PHE A 17 1.99 -11.56 -14.29
N ILE A 18 0.67 -11.79 -14.24
CA ILE A 18 -0.35 -10.73 -14.30
C ILE A 18 -0.42 -9.95 -12.98
N PHE A 19 -0.01 -10.57 -11.87
CA PHE A 19 -0.01 -9.95 -10.54
C PHE A 19 1.34 -9.33 -10.15
N ALA A 20 2.21 -9.02 -11.12
CA ALA A 20 3.42 -8.26 -10.86
C ALA A 20 3.03 -6.87 -10.33
N GLN A 21 3.16 -6.68 -9.02
CA GLN A 21 2.99 -5.38 -8.39
C GLN A 21 4.12 -4.49 -8.92
N ASN A 22 3.76 -3.44 -9.66
CA ASN A 22 4.72 -2.41 -10.02
C ASN A 22 4.97 -1.60 -8.75
N ASP A 23 6.09 -1.87 -8.09
CA ASP A 23 6.50 -1.10 -6.93
C ASP A 23 7.01 0.26 -7.44
N ILE A 24 6.06 1.19 -7.61
CA ILE A 24 6.39 2.56 -8.00
C ILE A 24 6.96 3.21 -6.74
N GLU A 25 8.27 3.13 -6.60
CA GLU A 25 9.00 3.83 -5.55
C GLU A 25 8.87 5.33 -5.80
N VAL A 26 8.02 5.99 -5.03
CA VAL A 26 7.87 7.43 -5.04
C VAL A 26 8.91 8.01 -4.09
N LEU A 27 9.81 8.84 -4.63
CA LEU A 27 10.77 9.60 -3.82
C LEU A 27 10.03 10.40 -2.76
N GLU A 28 10.45 10.25 -1.50
CA GLU A 28 9.86 10.99 -0.40
C GLU A 28 10.07 12.50 -0.57
N PRO A 29 9.03 13.33 -0.40
CA PRO A 29 9.19 14.77 -0.46
C PRO A 29 10.02 15.27 0.73
N SER A 30 10.92 16.23 0.48
CA SER A 30 11.82 16.75 1.51
C SER A 30 11.13 17.61 2.57
N TYR A 31 10.00 18.23 2.23
CA TYR A 31 9.25 19.16 3.08
C TYR A 31 8.22 18.49 4.00
N ILE A 32 7.79 17.25 3.70
CA ILE A 32 6.90 16.49 4.57
C ILE A 32 7.73 15.70 5.58
N LYS A 33 7.44 15.83 6.87
CA LYS A 33 8.09 15.11 7.97
C LYS A 33 7.08 14.54 8.95
N SER A 34 7.59 13.77 9.92
CA SER A 34 6.80 13.21 11.04
C SER A 34 5.54 12.45 10.63
N ILE A 35 5.57 11.74 9.50
CA ILE A 35 4.43 10.97 9.01
C ILE A 35 4.01 9.96 10.08
N LYS A 36 2.74 10.04 10.48
CA LYS A 36 2.14 9.21 11.51
C LYS A 36 0.84 8.61 11.00
N LEU A 37 0.71 7.31 11.24
CA LEU A 37 -0.47 6.53 10.93
C LEU A 37 -1.05 5.98 12.22
N HIS A 38 -2.22 6.46 12.61
CA HIS A 38 -2.85 6.10 13.87
C HIS A 38 -4.19 5.41 13.63
N ALA A 39 -4.37 4.26 14.27
CA ALA A 39 -5.70 3.73 14.51
C ALA A 39 -6.40 4.67 15.48
N ARG A 40 -7.69 4.97 15.27
CA ARG A 40 -8.49 5.78 16.22
C ARG A 40 -8.81 5.05 17.54
N LYS A 41 -7.96 4.12 17.97
CA LYS A 41 -8.10 3.29 19.17
C LYS A 41 -7.04 3.65 20.20
N ILE A 42 -7.47 3.77 21.45
CA ILE A 42 -6.61 4.07 22.60
C ILE A 42 -5.55 2.95 22.72
N ASN A 43 -4.26 3.31 22.71
CA ASN A 43 -3.08 2.44 22.86
C ASN A 43 -2.64 1.61 21.63
N ALA A 44 -2.90 2.07 20.41
CA ALA A 44 -2.33 1.46 19.22
C ALA A 44 -0.84 1.87 19.05
N VAL A 45 0.08 0.97 19.43
CA VAL A 45 1.55 1.15 19.28
C VAL A 45 2.02 0.84 17.84
N ALA A 46 1.17 0.20 17.04
CA ALA A 46 1.39 -0.10 15.63
C ALA A 46 0.13 0.25 14.82
N PRO A 47 0.25 0.57 13.52
CA PRO A 47 -0.90 0.85 12.65
C PRO A 47 -1.61 -0.44 12.21
N ILE A 48 -1.88 -1.35 13.15
CA ILE A 48 -2.70 -2.54 12.90
C ILE A 48 -4.14 -2.10 13.11
N ILE A 49 -4.86 -1.90 12.01
CA ILE A 49 -6.23 -1.39 11.97
C ILE A 49 -7.13 -2.50 11.42
N ARG A 50 -8.29 -2.71 12.05
CA ARG A 50 -9.23 -3.71 11.53
C ARG A 50 -9.93 -3.18 10.28
N LEU A 51 -10.31 -4.09 9.39
CA LEU A 51 -11.08 -3.72 8.21
C LEU A 51 -12.40 -3.04 8.64
N GLY A 52 -12.63 -1.84 8.11
CA GLY A 52 -13.80 -1.01 8.44
C GLY A 52 -13.60 -0.03 9.60
N GLU A 53 -12.44 -0.05 10.28
CA GLU A 53 -12.09 0.99 11.26
C GLU A 53 -11.55 2.26 10.60
N MET A 54 -11.78 3.41 11.24
CA MET A 54 -11.23 4.69 10.77
C MET A 54 -9.72 4.77 11.08
N LEU A 55 -8.99 5.22 10.07
CA LEU A 55 -7.56 5.49 10.11
C LEU A 55 -7.35 7.00 10.12
N GLN A 56 -6.44 7.49 10.97
CA GLN A 56 -6.00 8.88 10.96
C GLN A 56 -4.58 8.94 10.42
N PHE A 57 -4.40 9.73 9.38
CA PHE A 57 -3.12 10.06 8.80
C PHE A 57 -2.78 11.50 9.15
N SER A 58 -1.55 11.75 9.60
CA SER A 58 -1.08 13.09 9.94
C SER A 58 0.41 13.20 9.61
N PHE A 59 0.83 14.38 9.19
CA PHE A 59 2.21 14.70 8.90
C PHE A 59 2.46 16.17 9.24
N ASP A 60 3.73 16.53 9.36
CA ASP A 60 4.17 17.91 9.50
C ASP A 60 4.61 18.41 8.13
N ASP A 61 4.09 19.56 7.71
CA ASP A 61 4.63 20.32 6.58
C ASP A 61 5.65 21.33 7.12
N LEU A 62 6.88 21.25 6.61
CA LEU A 62 7.94 22.20 6.96
C LEU A 62 7.82 23.51 6.19
N GLU A 63 7.05 23.53 5.12
CA GLU A 63 6.79 24.74 4.35
C GLU A 63 5.69 25.54 5.06
N CYS A 64 5.94 26.85 5.21
CA CYS A 64 5.04 27.76 5.95
C CYS A 64 3.98 28.34 5.01
N ASP A 65 3.52 27.53 4.05
CA ASP A 65 2.41 27.85 3.19
C ASP A 65 1.25 26.88 3.47
N GLU A 66 0.04 27.42 3.58
CA GLU A 66 -1.16 26.62 3.80
C GLU A 66 -1.56 25.94 2.49
N LYS A 67 -0.83 24.88 2.14
CA LYS A 67 -1.07 24.08 0.95
C LYS A 67 -2.27 23.16 1.12
N GLU A 68 -2.99 22.95 0.03
CA GLU A 68 -4.01 21.91 -0.08
C GLU A 68 -3.36 20.61 -0.59
N TYR A 69 -3.63 19.50 0.11
CA TYR A 69 -3.05 18.17 -0.11
C TYR A 69 -4.15 17.11 -0.32
#